data_AF-A0A7D4YC51-F1
#
_entry.id   AF-A0A7D4YC51-F1
#
_cell.length_a   1.000
_cell.length_b   1.000
_cell.length_c   1.000
_cell.angle_alpha   90.00
_cell.angle_beta   90.00
_cell.angle_gamma   90.00
#
_symmetry.space_group_name_H-M   'P 1'
#
loop_
_entity.id
_entity.type
_entity.pdbx_description
1 polymer ?
#
loop_
_entity_poly.entity_id
_entity_poly.type
_entity_poly.pdbx_seq_one_letter_code
_entity_poly.pdbx_strand_id
1 'polypeptide(L)'
;MPSEIELQAALDEVAGYVDLLDHELVAQDVDNIAVYENEDGDEYSLTGHRCSFEDATYLIAGHPELEFMAAVYLDSINGYIRTGLTEDSVSTILDGTEREEYNKATAADELLNRIDDETMEALDFYLHSLISGDSYRTSIEYNVNGNIDHIVLERKLFPYHSDFTVRRYNDAVTSVISPGKKATKAVPRTIGLVHPADDTGASSTDYELSLNFGW
;
A
#
# COMPACT_ATOMS: atom_id res chain seq x y z
N MET A 1 26.83 11.49 5.42
CA MET A 1 26.52 10.34 4.56
C MET A 1 27.14 9.10 5.17
N PRO A 2 26.35 8.05 5.38
CA PRO A 2 26.86 6.76 5.84
C PRO A 2 27.75 6.11 4.78
N SER A 3 28.74 5.35 5.24
CA SER A 3 29.46 4.38 4.43
C SER A 3 28.57 3.16 4.14
N GLU A 4 28.94 2.33 3.15
CA GLU A 4 28.27 1.05 2.87
C GLU A 4 28.23 0.14 4.11
N ILE A 5 29.30 0.18 4.93
CA ILE A 5 29.38 -0.59 6.18
C ILE A 5 28.36 -0.08 7.20
N GLU A 6 28.18 1.24 7.30
CA GLU A 6 27.18 1.85 8.20
C GLU A 6 25.76 1.57 7.72
N LEU A 7 25.52 1.58 6.40
CA LEU A 7 24.23 1.17 5.83
C LEU A 7 23.92 -0.29 6.15
N GLN A 8 24.87 -1.21 5.95
CA GLN A 8 24.65 -2.63 6.25
C GLN A 8 24.40 -2.85 7.75
N ALA A 9 25.16 -2.18 8.62
CA ALA A 9 24.94 -2.26 10.06
C ALA A 9 23.54 -1.76 10.46
N ALA A 10 23.05 -0.69 9.82
CA ALA A 10 21.70 -0.18 10.04
C ALA A 10 20.62 -1.17 9.53
N LEU A 11 20.84 -1.82 8.37
CA LEU A 11 19.96 -2.86 7.85
C LEU A 11 19.90 -4.07 8.80
N ASP A 12 21.04 -4.50 9.34
CA ASP A 12 21.12 -5.60 10.31
C ASP A 12 20.38 -5.23 11.61
N GLU A 13 20.53 -3.99 12.10
CA GLU A 13 19.80 -3.48 13.26
C GLU A 13 18.28 -3.46 13.03
N VAL A 14 17.85 -3.00 11.85
CA VAL A 14 16.43 -3.01 11.44
C VAL A 14 15.89 -4.43 11.41
N ALA A 15 16.63 -5.40 10.85
CA ALA A 15 16.23 -6.80 10.83
C ALA A 15 16.03 -7.35 12.26
N GLY A 16 16.90 -6.96 13.19
CA GLY A 16 16.74 -7.26 14.62
C GLY A 16 15.48 -6.62 15.24
N TYR A 17 15.12 -5.40 14.84
CA TYR A 17 13.87 -4.77 15.29
C TYR A 17 12.62 -5.42 14.72
N VAL A 18 12.65 -5.89 13.47
CA VAL A 18 11.55 -6.66 12.85
C VAL A 18 11.27 -7.91 13.67
N ASP A 19 12.30 -8.70 13.99
CA ASP A 19 12.19 -9.91 14.82
C ASP A 19 11.67 -9.60 16.24
N LEU A 20 12.21 -8.56 16.90
CA LEU A 20 11.77 -8.16 18.24
C LEU A 20 10.30 -7.72 18.32
N LEU A 21 9.73 -7.25 17.22
CA LEU A 21 8.34 -6.79 17.14
C LEU A 21 7.38 -7.87 16.62
N ASP A 22 7.87 -9.09 16.38
CA ASP A 22 7.09 -10.19 15.80
C ASP A 22 6.51 -9.84 14.40
N HIS A 23 7.26 -9.02 13.65
CA HIS A 23 7.03 -8.80 12.23
C HIS A 23 7.82 -9.86 11.44
N GLU A 24 7.40 -10.15 10.21
CA GLU A 24 8.06 -11.15 9.36
C GLU A 24 8.98 -10.47 8.32
N LEU A 25 10.22 -10.96 8.20
CA LEU A 25 11.12 -10.61 7.10
C LEU A 25 10.81 -11.49 5.87
N VAL A 26 10.07 -10.95 4.91
CA VAL A 26 9.74 -11.63 3.65
C VAL A 26 10.95 -11.73 2.74
N ALA A 27 11.76 -10.68 2.69
CA ALA A 27 13.01 -10.65 1.94
C ALA A 27 13.99 -9.68 2.61
N GLN A 28 15.27 -10.06 2.65
CA GLN A 28 16.33 -9.31 3.31
C GLN A 28 17.36 -8.83 2.28
N ASP A 29 17.91 -7.63 2.49
CA ASP A 29 19.01 -7.05 1.71
C ASP A 29 18.73 -7.06 0.19
N VAL A 30 17.52 -6.67 -0.19
CA VAL A 30 17.08 -6.63 -1.59
C VAL A 30 17.58 -5.34 -2.23
N ASP A 31 18.45 -5.50 -3.23
CA ASP A 31 18.93 -4.40 -4.04
C ASP A 31 17.83 -3.82 -4.94
N ASN A 32 17.84 -2.49 -5.08
CA ASN A 32 16.90 -1.74 -5.93
C ASN A 32 15.42 -2.03 -5.58
N ILE A 33 15.12 -2.16 -4.29
CA ILE A 33 13.76 -2.48 -3.82
C ILE A 33 12.79 -1.31 -4.03
N ALA A 34 13.31 -0.08 -4.08
CA ALA A 34 12.56 1.15 -4.34
C ALA A 34 13.47 2.22 -4.98
N VAL A 35 12.87 3.23 -5.60
CA VAL A 35 13.58 4.41 -6.10
C VAL A 35 13.12 5.63 -5.29
N TYR A 36 14.08 6.42 -4.83
CA TYR A 36 13.82 7.70 -4.17
C TYR A 36 14.35 8.84 -5.02
N GLU A 37 13.49 9.79 -5.37
CA GLU A 37 13.88 11.03 -6.05
C GLU A 37 13.94 12.17 -5.02
N ASN A 38 15.07 12.88 -4.98
CA ASN A 38 15.23 14.05 -4.12
C ASN A 38 14.59 15.32 -4.73
N GLU A 39 14.68 16.46 -4.03
CA GLU A 39 14.11 17.73 -4.52
C GLU A 39 14.85 18.29 -5.75
N ASP A 40 16.09 17.85 -5.98
CA ASP A 40 16.95 18.27 -7.08
C ASP A 40 16.75 17.39 -8.34
N GLY A 41 15.95 16.32 -8.24
CA GLY A 41 15.70 15.35 -9.31
C GLY A 41 16.73 14.23 -9.42
N ASP A 42 17.61 14.06 -8.42
CA ASP A 42 18.50 12.91 -8.37
C ASP A 42 17.74 11.66 -7.88
N GLU A 43 17.88 10.58 -8.64
CA GLU A 43 17.29 9.29 -8.32
C GLU A 43 18.30 8.37 -7.62
N TYR A 44 17.86 7.80 -6.50
CA TYR A 44 18.61 6.84 -5.71
C TYR A 44 17.88 5.50 -5.69
N SER A 45 18.55 4.44 -6.14
CA SER A 45 18.03 3.08 -5.99
C SER A 45 18.33 2.58 -4.58
N LEU A 46 17.28 2.31 -3.81
CA LEU A 46 17.42 1.93 -2.41
C LEU A 46 17.62 0.41 -2.27
N THR A 47 18.45 0.01 -1.30
CA THR A 47 18.59 -1.37 -0.85
C THR A 47 17.91 -1.52 0.52
N GLY A 48 17.21 -2.63 0.74
CA GLY A 48 16.40 -2.77 1.94
C GLY A 48 15.73 -4.11 2.16
N HIS A 49 14.83 -4.13 3.13
CA HIS A 49 14.05 -5.30 3.53
C HIS A 49 12.60 -5.16 3.10
N ARG A 50 12.00 -6.28 2.68
CA ARG A 50 10.55 -6.43 2.58
C ARG A 50 10.05 -7.13 3.84
N CYS A 51 9.11 -6.49 4.51
CA CYS A 51 8.56 -6.96 5.77
C CYS A 51 7.04 -7.14 5.65
N SER A 52 6.49 -8.05 6.43
CA SER A 52 5.05 -8.22 6.62
C SER A 52 4.69 -8.06 8.09
N PHE A 53 3.55 -7.42 8.36
CA PHE A 53 2.95 -7.37 9.69
C PHE A 53 1.44 -7.47 9.57
N GLU A 54 0.88 -8.50 10.21
CA GLU A 54 -0.50 -8.94 9.99
C GLU A 54 -0.75 -9.23 8.49
N ASP A 55 -1.67 -8.50 7.86
CA ASP A 55 -2.01 -8.56 6.43
C ASP A 55 -1.41 -7.41 5.61
N ALA A 56 -0.43 -6.65 6.14
CA ALA A 56 0.21 -5.56 5.44
C ALA A 56 1.66 -5.88 5.08
N THR A 57 2.07 -5.46 3.87
CA THR A 57 3.47 -5.46 3.44
C THR A 57 4.03 -4.04 3.52
N TYR A 58 5.27 -3.91 3.96
CA TYR A 58 6.00 -2.65 3.95
C TYR A 58 7.48 -2.87 3.64
N LEU A 59 8.16 -1.79 3.28
CA LEU A 59 9.58 -1.78 2.95
C LEU A 59 10.33 -0.89 3.94
N ILE A 60 11.56 -1.29 4.27
CA ILE A 60 12.53 -0.40 4.92
C ILE A 60 13.78 -0.40 4.06
N ALA A 61 14.13 0.75 3.48
CA ALA A 61 15.23 0.81 2.51
C ALA A 61 16.03 2.10 2.64
N GLY A 62 17.32 2.05 2.31
CA GLY A 62 18.22 3.21 2.35
C GLY A 62 19.24 3.19 1.22
N HIS A 63 20.06 4.24 1.17
CA HIS A 63 21.16 4.36 0.23
C HIS A 63 22.36 5.01 0.94
N PRO A 64 23.62 4.69 0.60
CA PRO A 64 24.80 5.28 1.26
C PRO A 64 24.88 6.81 1.13
N GLU A 65 24.30 7.37 0.07
CA GLU A 65 24.19 8.82 -0.14
C GLU A 65 22.97 9.44 0.55
N LEU A 66 22.26 8.73 1.42
CA LEU A 66 21.13 9.28 2.16
C LEU A 66 21.41 9.16 3.67
N GLU A 67 21.08 10.21 4.42
CA GLU A 67 21.18 10.22 5.88
C GLU A 67 20.00 9.51 6.58
N PHE A 68 19.08 8.97 5.80
CA PHE A 68 17.87 8.32 6.29
C PHE A 68 17.63 6.99 5.57
N MET A 69 16.75 6.17 6.15
CA MET A 69 16.06 5.07 5.49
C MET A 69 14.58 5.42 5.35
N ALA A 70 13.95 5.00 4.28
CA ALA A 70 12.51 5.14 4.06
C ALA A 70 11.77 3.91 4.60
N ALA A 71 10.82 4.12 5.51
CA ALA A 71 9.76 3.17 5.82
C ALA A 71 8.58 3.43 4.89
N VAL A 72 8.30 2.49 3.99
CA VAL A 72 7.31 2.65 2.93
C VAL A 72 6.21 1.61 3.09
N TYR A 73 4.98 2.06 3.31
CA TYR A 73 3.80 1.25 3.02
C TYR A 73 3.46 1.44 1.55
N LEU A 74 3.33 0.34 0.82
CA LEU A 74 2.98 0.31 -0.59
C LEU A 74 2.02 -0.86 -0.79
N ASP A 75 0.78 -0.56 -1.19
CA ASP A 75 -0.19 -1.58 -1.50
C ASP A 75 -0.94 -1.26 -2.79
N SER A 76 -1.13 -2.30 -3.61
CA SER A 76 -1.85 -2.19 -4.88
C SER A 76 -3.34 -2.34 -4.61
N ILE A 77 -4.12 -1.30 -4.91
CA ILE A 77 -5.57 -1.34 -4.83
C ILE A 77 -6.14 -2.42 -5.73
N ASN A 78 -5.59 -2.54 -6.94
CA ASN A 78 -5.99 -3.56 -7.88
C ASN A 78 -5.66 -4.97 -7.34
N GLY A 79 -4.44 -5.15 -6.83
CA GLY A 79 -4.01 -6.38 -6.16
C GLY A 79 -4.95 -6.75 -5.02
N TYR A 80 -5.30 -5.79 -4.16
CA TYR A 80 -6.22 -5.99 -3.04
C TYR A 80 -7.60 -6.43 -3.53
N ILE A 81 -8.19 -5.73 -4.51
CA ILE A 81 -9.49 -6.09 -5.11
C ILE A 81 -9.44 -7.53 -5.66
N ARG A 82 -8.41 -7.88 -6.43
CA ARG A 82 -8.23 -9.22 -7.01
C ARG A 82 -8.30 -10.31 -5.95
N THR A 83 -7.66 -10.11 -4.80
CA THR A 83 -7.67 -11.12 -3.72
C THR A 83 -9.06 -11.31 -3.11
N GLY A 84 -9.89 -10.26 -3.10
CA GLY A 84 -11.25 -10.29 -2.57
C GLY A 84 -12.29 -10.90 -3.52
N LEU A 85 -12.01 -10.98 -4.82
CA LEU A 85 -12.96 -11.48 -5.81
C LEU A 85 -13.12 -13.01 -5.75
N THR A 86 -14.37 -13.48 -5.79
CA THR A 86 -14.71 -14.89 -6.00
C THR A 86 -14.89 -15.19 -7.49
N GLU A 87 -14.86 -16.46 -7.90
CA GLU A 87 -15.12 -16.83 -9.30
C GLU A 87 -16.52 -16.41 -9.77
N ASP A 88 -17.52 -16.51 -8.89
CA ASP A 88 -18.88 -16.04 -9.17
C ASP A 88 -18.92 -14.52 -9.39
N SER A 89 -18.20 -13.76 -8.55
CA SER A 89 -18.06 -12.31 -8.73
C SER A 89 -17.39 -11.96 -10.05
N VAL A 90 -16.31 -12.66 -10.42
CA VAL A 90 -15.60 -12.46 -11.69
C VAL A 90 -16.55 -12.68 -12.87
N SER A 91 -17.28 -13.80 -12.87
CA SER A 91 -18.22 -14.11 -13.95
C SER A 91 -19.32 -13.04 -14.07
N THR A 92 -19.82 -12.52 -12.94
CA THR A 92 -20.86 -11.50 -12.92
C THR A 92 -20.36 -10.13 -13.39
N ILE A 93 -19.16 -9.73 -12.96
CA ILE A 93 -18.55 -8.46 -13.36
C ILE A 93 -18.28 -8.47 -14.86
N LEU A 94 -17.77 -9.58 -15.38
CA LEU A 94 -17.37 -9.71 -16.78
C LEU A 94 -18.53 -10.14 -17.69
N ASP A 95 -19.72 -10.41 -17.16
CA ASP A 95 -20.88 -10.77 -17.96
C ASP A 95 -21.25 -9.64 -18.93
N GLY A 96 -21.49 -10.00 -20.18
CA GLY A 96 -21.74 -9.04 -21.27
C GLY A 96 -20.51 -8.30 -21.82
N THR A 97 -19.30 -8.58 -21.31
CA THR A 97 -18.05 -8.02 -21.86
C THR A 97 -17.45 -8.97 -22.91
N GLU A 98 -17.18 -8.49 -24.13
CA GLU A 98 -16.44 -9.25 -25.14
C GLU A 98 -14.96 -9.35 -24.77
N ARG A 99 -14.62 -10.18 -23.78
CA ARG A 99 -13.22 -10.42 -23.35
C ARG A 99 -12.83 -11.88 -23.52
N GLU A 100 -11.58 -12.08 -23.92
CA GLU A 100 -10.99 -13.41 -24.15
C GLU A 100 -10.64 -14.14 -22.85
N GLU A 101 -10.44 -13.42 -21.74
CA GLU A 101 -10.07 -13.99 -20.44
C GLU A 101 -11.00 -13.58 -19.30
N TYR A 102 -11.59 -14.58 -18.65
CA TYR A 102 -12.32 -14.44 -17.40
C TYR A 102 -11.38 -14.71 -16.24
N ASN A 103 -10.70 -13.67 -15.76
CA ASN A 103 -9.81 -13.77 -14.62
C ASN A 103 -10.02 -12.60 -13.64
N LYS A 104 -9.64 -12.80 -12.38
CA LYS A 104 -9.78 -11.81 -11.30
C LYS A 104 -9.11 -10.47 -11.63
N ALA A 105 -8.01 -10.54 -12.38
CA ALA A 105 -7.25 -9.40 -12.81
C ALA A 105 -8.07 -8.44 -13.68
N THR A 106 -8.67 -8.99 -14.71
CA THR A 106 -9.54 -8.30 -15.66
C THR A 106 -10.80 -7.79 -14.98
N ALA A 107 -11.39 -8.56 -14.06
CA ALA A 107 -12.56 -8.13 -13.30
C ALA A 107 -12.26 -6.95 -12.36
N ALA A 108 -11.09 -6.92 -11.71
CA ALA A 108 -10.67 -5.81 -10.86
C ALA A 108 -10.48 -4.52 -11.68
N ASP A 109 -9.83 -4.61 -12.84
CA ASP A 109 -9.67 -3.49 -13.77
C ASP A 109 -11.04 -2.96 -14.23
N GLU A 110 -11.94 -3.86 -14.61
CA GLU A 110 -13.28 -3.52 -15.08
C GLU A 110 -14.11 -2.82 -13.99
N LEU A 111 -14.03 -3.26 -12.73
CA LEU A 111 -14.70 -2.59 -11.62
C LEU A 111 -14.23 -1.15 -11.44
N LEU A 112 -12.92 -0.91 -11.48
CA LEU A 112 -12.37 0.43 -11.33
C LEU A 112 -12.75 1.32 -12.53
N ASN A 113 -12.73 0.78 -13.75
CA ASN A 113 -13.10 1.52 -14.97
C ASN A 113 -14.60 1.87 -15.05
N ARG A 114 -15.47 1.22 -14.26
CA ARG A 114 -16.91 1.52 -14.21
C ARG A 114 -17.25 2.69 -13.30
N ILE A 115 -16.30 3.14 -12.49
CA ILE A 115 -16.46 4.29 -11.60
C ILE A 115 -16.42 5.53 -12.49
N ASP A 116 -17.45 6.37 -12.41
CA ASP A 116 -17.48 7.65 -13.09
C ASP A 116 -16.50 8.65 -12.46
N ASP A 117 -16.09 9.66 -13.22
CA ASP A 117 -15.08 10.63 -12.82
C ASP A 117 -15.43 11.37 -11.50
N GLU A 118 -16.71 11.71 -11.28
CA GLU A 118 -17.17 12.40 -10.07
C GLU A 118 -17.03 11.51 -8.84
N THR A 119 -17.39 10.23 -8.99
CA THR A 119 -17.20 9.22 -7.93
C THR A 119 -15.72 8.96 -7.66
N MET A 120 -14.87 8.91 -8.69
CA MET A 120 -13.43 8.72 -8.52
C MET A 120 -12.80 9.91 -7.79
N GLU A 121 -13.20 11.14 -8.14
CA GLU A 121 -12.76 12.36 -7.44
C GLU A 121 -13.21 12.35 -5.96
N ALA A 122 -14.44 11.94 -5.68
CA ALA A 122 -14.93 11.81 -4.31
C ALA A 122 -14.18 10.74 -3.50
N LEU A 123 -13.84 9.61 -4.14
CA LEU A 123 -13.03 8.56 -3.54
C LEU A 123 -11.61 9.06 -3.25
N ASP A 124 -10.99 9.75 -4.20
CA ASP A 124 -9.66 10.34 -4.01
C ASP A 124 -9.64 11.31 -2.83
N PHE A 125 -10.59 12.25 -2.78
CA PHE A 125 -10.73 13.18 -1.65
C PHE A 125 -10.91 12.44 -0.32
N TYR A 126 -11.74 11.40 -0.31
CA TYR A 126 -11.96 10.57 0.88
C TYR A 126 -10.68 9.87 1.33
N LEU A 127 -9.93 9.24 0.41
CA LEU A 127 -8.67 8.57 0.72
C LEU A 127 -7.63 9.56 1.24
N HIS A 128 -7.47 10.72 0.59
CA HIS A 128 -6.61 11.79 1.07
C HIS A 128 -6.96 12.23 2.48
N SER A 129 -8.26 12.34 2.82
CA SER A 129 -8.69 12.66 4.18
C SER A 129 -8.30 11.57 5.20
N LEU A 130 -8.38 10.29 4.81
CA LEU A 130 -8.06 9.15 5.67
C LEU A 130 -6.57 9.03 5.97
N ILE A 131 -5.73 9.35 4.99
CA ILE A 131 -4.27 9.21 5.08
C ILE A 131 -3.57 10.54 5.29
N SER A 132 -4.28 11.66 5.44
CA SER A 132 -3.64 12.92 5.82
C SER A 132 -3.02 12.81 7.22
N GLY A 133 -1.73 13.13 7.33
CA GLY A 133 -1.00 13.08 8.59
C GLY A 133 0.34 13.81 8.53
N ASP A 134 0.80 14.33 9.66
CA ASP A 134 2.01 15.18 9.72
C ASP A 134 3.32 14.36 9.78
N SER A 135 3.24 13.06 10.06
CA SER A 135 4.40 12.22 10.35
C SER A 135 4.98 11.47 9.15
N TYR A 136 4.35 11.54 7.98
CA TYR A 136 4.74 10.80 6.78
C TYR A 136 4.32 11.56 5.53
N ARG A 137 4.96 11.25 4.40
CA ARG A 137 4.59 11.71 3.07
C ARG A 137 3.55 10.76 2.49
N THR A 138 2.57 11.32 1.80
CA THR A 138 1.51 10.56 1.14
C THR A 138 1.61 10.75 -0.37
N SER A 139 1.44 9.67 -1.12
CA SER A 139 1.19 9.68 -2.56
C SER A 139 0.10 8.68 -2.90
N ILE A 140 -0.82 9.08 -3.78
CA ILE A 140 -1.76 8.18 -4.44
C ILE A 140 -1.31 8.12 -5.90
N GLU A 141 -0.95 6.92 -6.35
CA GLU A 141 -0.49 6.71 -7.71
C GLU A 141 -1.63 6.21 -8.57
N TYR A 142 -1.66 6.70 -9.80
CA TYR A 142 -2.72 6.43 -10.77
C TYR A 142 -2.17 5.68 -11.96
N ASN A 143 -2.95 4.74 -12.48
CA ASN A 143 -2.61 4.06 -13.72
C ASN A 143 -2.95 4.91 -14.95
N VAL A 144 -2.64 4.38 -16.13
CA VAL A 144 -2.88 5.05 -17.43
C VAL A 144 -4.34 5.37 -17.72
N ASN A 145 -5.29 4.75 -17.01
CA ASN A 145 -6.72 5.00 -17.15
C ASN A 145 -7.23 6.05 -16.15
N GLY A 146 -6.36 6.61 -15.30
CA GLY A 146 -6.76 7.56 -14.25
C GLY A 146 -7.36 6.91 -13.01
N ASN A 147 -7.34 5.58 -12.91
CA ASN A 147 -7.77 4.88 -11.70
C ASN A 147 -6.65 4.82 -10.68
N ILE A 148 -7.01 4.81 -9.41
CA ILE A 148 -6.08 4.61 -8.30
C ILE A 148 -5.44 3.21 -8.42
N ASP A 149 -4.12 3.17 -8.43
CA ASP A 149 -3.32 1.95 -8.55
C ASP A 149 -2.65 1.61 -7.22
N HIS A 150 -1.92 2.56 -6.63
CA HIS A 150 -1.19 2.36 -5.37
C HIS A 150 -1.49 3.46 -4.36
N ILE A 151 -1.51 3.07 -3.08
CA ILE A 151 -1.40 4.00 -1.96
C ILE A 151 0.00 3.86 -1.38
N VAL A 152 0.73 4.97 -1.36
CA VAL A 152 2.12 5.02 -0.90
C VAL A 152 2.21 5.97 0.29
N LEU A 153 2.66 5.44 1.43
CA LEU A 153 2.95 6.23 2.62
C LEU A 153 4.41 6.03 3.01
N GLU A 154 5.17 7.11 3.03
CA GLU A 154 6.61 7.09 3.30
C GLU A 154 6.93 7.86 4.57
N ARG A 155 7.71 7.26 5.46
CA ARG A 155 8.29 7.95 6.60
C ARG A 155 9.79 7.76 6.65
N LYS A 156 10.52 8.86 6.87
CA LYS A 156 11.98 8.83 7.05
C LYS A 156 12.35 8.36 8.45
N LEU A 157 13.28 7.41 8.50
CA LEU A 157 13.96 6.86 9.65
C LEU A 157 15.41 7.35 9.64
N PHE A 158 15.97 7.70 10.79
CA PHE A 158 17.36 8.17 10.89
C PHE A 158 18.18 7.18 11.71
N PRO A 159 18.52 6.00 11.14
CA PRO A 159 19.13 4.91 11.90
C PRO A 159 20.57 5.22 12.36
N TYR A 160 21.24 6.13 11.68
CA TYR A 160 22.63 6.52 11.99
C TYR A 160 22.73 7.45 13.20
N HIS A 161 21.60 7.89 13.77
CA HIS A 161 21.57 8.71 14.96
C HIS A 161 21.64 7.84 16.22
N SER A 162 22.36 8.31 17.24
CA SER A 162 22.56 7.58 18.50
C SER A 162 21.28 7.30 19.31
N ASP A 163 20.17 7.95 18.96
CA ASP A 163 18.87 7.81 19.61
C ASP A 163 17.88 6.94 18.80
N PHE A 164 18.36 6.28 17.74
CA PHE A 164 17.59 5.26 17.05
C PHE A 164 17.36 4.07 17.97
N THR A 165 16.10 3.65 18.09
CA THR A 165 15.66 2.60 19.02
C THR A 165 14.53 1.82 18.38
N VAL A 166 14.31 0.59 18.87
CA VAL A 166 13.16 -0.24 18.47
C VAL A 166 11.83 0.50 18.58
N ARG A 167 11.68 1.40 19.58
CA ARG A 167 10.49 2.23 19.72
C ARG A 167 10.32 3.21 18.57
N ARG A 168 11.39 3.92 18.18
CA ARG A 168 11.33 4.86 17.05
C ARG A 168 11.07 4.15 15.73
N TYR A 169 11.67 2.99 15.56
CA TYR A 169 11.38 2.11 14.43
C TYR A 169 9.89 1.73 14.39
N ASN A 170 9.36 1.20 15.51
CA ASN A 170 7.95 0.81 15.60
C ASN A 170 7.00 1.99 15.37
N ASP A 171 7.28 3.14 16.00
CA ASP A 171 6.48 4.37 15.85
C ASP A 171 6.44 4.83 14.38
N ALA A 172 7.54 4.63 13.63
CA ALA A 172 7.60 4.98 12.22
C ALA A 172 6.83 4.00 11.34
N VAL A 173 7.06 2.70 11.51
CA VAL A 173 6.39 1.64 10.74
C VAL A 173 4.88 1.67 10.97
N THR A 174 4.44 1.72 12.23
CA THR A 174 3.00 1.75 12.56
C THR A 174 2.30 3.00 12.04
N SER A 175 3.01 4.14 11.95
CA SER A 175 2.44 5.38 11.42
C SER A 175 2.17 5.34 9.92
N VAL A 176 2.85 4.49 9.15
CA VAL A 176 2.55 4.30 7.72
C VAL A 176 1.61 3.12 7.50
N ILE A 177 1.80 2.02 8.22
CA ILE A 177 0.96 0.82 8.06
C ILE A 177 -0.49 1.09 8.45
N SER A 178 -0.74 1.70 9.61
CA SER A 178 -2.12 1.84 10.12
C SER A 178 -3.02 2.67 9.21
N PRO A 179 -2.66 3.90 8.80
CA PRO A 179 -3.45 4.66 7.82
C PRO A 179 -3.45 4.00 6.44
N GLY A 180 -2.34 3.40 6.00
CA GLY A 180 -2.24 2.72 4.71
C GLY A 180 -3.25 1.58 4.58
N LYS A 181 -3.28 0.68 5.56
CA LYS A 181 -4.26 -0.42 5.64
C LYS A 181 -5.69 0.11 5.64
N LYS A 182 -5.96 1.16 6.41
CA LYS A 182 -7.29 1.75 6.51
C LYS A 182 -7.76 2.26 5.14
N ALA A 183 -6.87 2.91 4.40
CA ALA A 183 -7.17 3.46 3.09
C ALA A 183 -7.30 2.37 2.02
N THR A 184 -6.40 1.39 1.98
CA THR A 184 -6.53 0.24 1.07
C THR A 184 -7.86 -0.47 1.28
N LYS A 185 -8.24 -0.74 2.54
CA LYS A 185 -9.50 -1.42 2.87
C LYS A 185 -10.75 -0.57 2.60
N ALA A 186 -10.60 0.76 2.52
CA ALA A 186 -11.71 1.65 2.24
C ALA A 186 -12.15 1.56 0.78
N VAL A 187 -11.22 1.44 -0.17
CA VAL A 187 -11.53 1.37 -1.61
C VAL A 187 -12.56 0.29 -1.97
N PRO A 188 -12.33 -1.01 -1.70
CA PRO A 188 -13.26 -2.08 -2.07
C PRO A 188 -14.64 -1.89 -1.40
N ARG A 189 -14.67 -1.41 -0.14
CA ARG A 189 -15.91 -1.12 0.57
C ARG A 189 -16.70 -0.01 -0.10
N THR A 190 -16.03 1.05 -0.54
CA THR A 190 -16.65 2.17 -1.23
C THR A 190 -17.25 1.73 -2.56
N ILE A 191 -16.56 0.85 -3.31
CA ILE A 191 -17.03 0.37 -4.62
C ILE A 191 -18.03 -0.80 -4.53
N GLY A 192 -18.55 -1.11 -3.33
CA GLY A 192 -19.58 -2.14 -3.14
C GLY A 192 -19.07 -3.59 -3.17
N LEU A 193 -17.75 -3.82 -3.06
CA LEU A 193 -17.20 -5.15 -2.81
C LEU A 193 -17.36 -5.49 -1.33
N VAL A 194 -18.49 -6.08 -0.97
CA VAL A 194 -18.67 -6.68 0.36
C VAL A 194 -17.82 -7.95 0.43
N HIS A 195 -16.82 -7.98 1.31
CA HIS A 195 -16.10 -9.21 1.63
C HIS A 195 -17.08 -10.22 2.27
N PRO A 196 -17.11 -11.49 1.84
CA PRO A 196 -18.01 -12.51 2.40
C PRO A 196 -17.70 -12.88 3.85
N ALA A 197 -16.68 -12.28 4.48
CA ALA A 197 -16.40 -12.49 5.91
C ALA A 197 -17.37 -11.72 6.84
N ASP A 198 -18.11 -10.72 6.32
CA ASP A 198 -19.06 -9.91 7.10
C ASP A 198 -20.54 -10.19 6.73
N ASP A 199 -20.83 -11.35 6.13
CA ASP A 199 -22.16 -11.66 5.59
C ASP A 199 -23.20 -11.98 6.68
N THR A 200 -23.85 -10.95 7.21
CA THR A 200 -25.26 -11.04 7.61
C THR A 200 -26.13 -10.89 6.36
N GLY A 201 -26.23 -11.98 5.60
CA GLY A 201 -27.20 -12.28 4.54
C GLY A 201 -27.83 -11.10 3.79
N ALA A 202 -27.24 -10.73 2.65
CA ALA A 202 -27.96 -9.99 1.61
C ALA A 202 -27.91 -10.74 0.27
N SER A 203 -29.12 -11.06 -0.21
CA SER A 203 -29.43 -11.75 -1.47
C SER A 203 -29.03 -10.93 -2.70
N SER A 204 -28.60 -11.65 -3.74
CA SER A 204 -28.37 -11.19 -5.11
C SER A 204 -29.50 -10.32 -5.67
N THR A 205 -29.16 -9.13 -6.16
CA THR A 205 -29.65 -8.49 -7.41
C THR A 205 -29.05 -7.09 -7.50
N ASP A 206 -28.55 -6.72 -8.68
CA ASP A 206 -28.04 -5.41 -9.08
C ASP A 206 -26.91 -4.84 -8.20
N TYR A 207 -25.67 -4.85 -8.72
CA TYR A 207 -24.61 -3.98 -8.23
C TYR A 207 -24.94 -2.53 -8.66
N GLU A 208 -25.98 -1.92 -8.08
CA GLU A 208 -25.95 -0.47 -7.94
C GLU A 208 -24.75 -0.15 -7.05
N LEU A 209 -23.78 0.58 -7.60
CA LEU A 209 -22.66 1.15 -6.87
C LEU A 209 -23.21 2.11 -5.79
N SER A 210 -23.63 1.56 -4.65
CA SER A 210 -24.03 2.35 -3.50
C SER A 210 -22.78 2.71 -2.71
N LEU A 211 -22.28 3.93 -2.91
CA LEU A 211 -21.14 4.43 -2.16
C LEU A 211 -21.53 4.57 -0.68
N ASN A 212 -20.94 3.75 0.20
CA ASN A 212 -21.16 3.83 1.63
C ASN A 212 -19.95 4.46 2.32
N PHE A 213 -19.96 5.78 2.44
CA PHE A 213 -18.88 6.54 3.07
C PHE A 213 -18.95 6.54 4.61
N GLY A 214 -19.91 5.84 5.22
CA GLY A 214 -19.95 5.60 6.67
C GLY A 214 -20.06 6.85 7.57
N TRP A 215 -20.80 7.87 7.14
CA TRP A 215 -21.13 9.08 7.91
C TRP A 215 -22.62 9.16 8.22
#